data_AF-A0A3P7W8I6-F1
#
_entry.id   AF-A0A3P7W8I6-F1
#
_cell.length_a   1.000
_cell.length_b   1.000
_cell.length_c   1.000
_cell.angle_alpha   90.00
_cell.angle_beta   90.00
_cell.angle_gamma   90.00
#
_symmetry.space_group_name_H-M   'P 1'
#
loop_
_entity.id
_entity.type
_entity.pdbx_description
1 polymer ?
#
loop_
_entity_poly.entity_id
_entity_poly.type
_entity_poly.pdbx_seq_one_letter_code
_entity_poly.pdbx_strand_id
1 'polypeptide(L)'
;MIFSVANAVGAAMYIVGFAETVRDLLREASMKIIDAGMWDVRIVGFVTCIVLMGIVFIGTAFESKMQMGLLVILVASIIDYMIGSFLPINEEMELRGATGYNLPTLIENFLPSFRGEDFFSVFAVYFPAATGIMAGANISGDLADPQRAIPIGTLLAIGVTTVIYLATVWMTGSTCVSLFSRFEDHILKNDENDECDSALFWRRNK
;
A
#
# COMPACT_ATOMS: atom_id res chain seq x y z
N MET A 1 -3.14 0.63 -30.15
CA MET A 1 -3.33 -0.75 -29.66
C MET A 1 -2.50 -1.06 -28.41
N ILE A 2 -1.21 -0.74 -28.35
CA ILE A 2 -0.40 -0.98 -27.13
C ILE A 2 -0.96 -0.22 -25.91
N PHE A 3 -1.27 1.07 -26.07
CA PHE A 3 -1.82 1.89 -24.99
C PHE A 3 -3.19 1.41 -24.47
N SER A 4 -4.08 0.97 -25.37
CA SER A 4 -5.40 0.44 -24.96
C SER A 4 -5.28 -0.88 -24.21
N VAL A 5 -4.36 -1.77 -24.62
CA VAL A 5 -4.06 -3.00 -23.88
C VAL A 5 -3.46 -2.68 -22.51
N ALA A 6 -2.53 -1.72 -22.43
CA ALA A 6 -1.94 -1.30 -21.17
C ALA A 6 -3.01 -0.75 -20.19
N ASN A 7 -3.94 0.09 -20.65
CA ASN A 7 -5.02 0.58 -19.81
C ASN A 7 -5.98 -0.53 -19.35
N ALA A 8 -6.26 -1.52 -20.22
CA ALA A 8 -7.08 -2.66 -19.86
C ALA A 8 -6.40 -3.55 -18.79
N VAL A 9 -5.11 -3.80 -18.93
CA VAL A 9 -4.32 -4.54 -17.93
C VAL A 9 -4.20 -3.74 -16.63
N GLY A 10 -4.02 -2.42 -16.70
CA GLY A 10 -4.00 -1.53 -15.53
C GLY A 10 -5.33 -1.56 -14.76
N ALA A 11 -6.46 -1.52 -15.47
CA ALA A 11 -7.77 -1.67 -14.83
C ALA A 11 -7.92 -3.02 -14.11
N ALA A 12 -7.44 -4.12 -14.73
CA ALA A 12 -7.44 -5.43 -14.07
C ALA A 12 -6.55 -5.45 -12.82
N MET A 13 -5.37 -4.83 -12.86
CA MET A 13 -4.47 -4.72 -11.71
C MET A 13 -5.14 -3.99 -10.53
N TYR A 14 -5.82 -2.87 -10.78
CA TYR A 14 -6.51 -2.13 -9.72
C TYR A 14 -7.66 -2.94 -9.10
N ILE A 15 -8.42 -3.70 -9.91
CA ILE A 15 -9.48 -4.58 -9.41
C ILE A 15 -8.92 -5.71 -8.55
N VAL A 16 -7.82 -6.33 -8.96
CA VAL A 16 -7.16 -7.39 -8.18
C VAL A 16 -6.64 -6.85 -6.86
N GLY A 17 -5.96 -5.69 -6.86
CA GLY A 17 -5.47 -5.07 -5.61
C GLY A 17 -6.62 -4.73 -4.64
N PHE A 18 -7.73 -4.21 -5.15
CA PHE A 18 -8.94 -4.01 -4.34
C PHE A 18 -9.48 -5.33 -3.76
N ALA A 19 -9.58 -6.38 -4.58
CA ALA A 19 -10.08 -7.68 -4.14
C ALA A 19 -9.19 -8.35 -3.07
N GLU A 20 -7.87 -8.19 -3.18
CA GLU A 20 -6.92 -8.62 -2.14
C GLU A 20 -7.16 -7.87 -0.84
N THR A 21 -7.30 -6.54 -0.91
CA THR A 21 -7.53 -5.71 0.28
C THR A 21 -8.85 -6.07 0.98
N VAL A 22 -9.93 -6.30 0.21
CA VAL A 22 -11.23 -6.75 0.76
C VAL A 22 -11.10 -8.13 1.41
N ARG A 23 -10.38 -9.07 0.78
CA ARG A 23 -10.15 -10.40 1.36
C ARG A 23 -9.39 -10.31 2.67
N ASP A 24 -8.37 -9.45 2.75
CA ASP A 24 -7.57 -9.27 3.96
C ASP A 24 -8.39 -8.65 5.10
N LEU A 25 -9.22 -7.65 4.81
CA LEU A 25 -10.16 -7.08 5.79
C LEU A 25 -11.19 -8.11 6.29
N LEU A 26 -11.73 -8.95 5.40
CA LEU A 26 -12.64 -10.04 5.78
C LEU A 26 -11.95 -11.04 6.72
N ARG A 27 -10.70 -11.39 6.39
CA ARG A 27 -9.89 -12.31 7.21
C ARG A 27 -9.60 -11.73 8.59
N GLU A 28 -9.28 -10.46 8.70
CA GLU A 28 -9.10 -9.77 9.99
C GLU A 28 -10.41 -9.76 10.81
N ALA A 29 -11.56 -9.57 10.14
CA ALA A 29 -12.88 -9.64 10.77
C ALA A 29 -13.36 -11.08 11.09
N SER A 30 -12.49 -12.10 10.94
CA SER A 30 -12.81 -13.52 11.10
C SER A 30 -13.95 -14.04 10.21
N MET A 31 -14.26 -13.33 9.12
CA MET A 31 -15.22 -13.74 8.11
C MET A 31 -14.50 -14.38 6.92
N LYS A 32 -15.07 -15.45 6.36
CA LYS A 32 -14.54 -16.14 5.18
C LYS A 32 -15.68 -16.30 4.19
N ILE A 33 -15.41 -16.05 2.90
CA ILE A 33 -16.43 -16.28 1.87
C ILE A 33 -16.45 -17.78 1.57
N ILE A 34 -15.30 -18.34 1.20
CA ILE A 34 -15.13 -19.79 0.97
C ILE A 34 -13.94 -20.30 1.79
N ASP A 35 -12.73 -19.90 1.43
CA ASP A 35 -11.47 -20.44 1.97
C ASP A 35 -10.53 -19.36 2.51
N ALA A 36 -10.89 -18.08 2.41
CA ALA A 36 -10.01 -16.92 2.67
C ALA A 36 -8.70 -16.97 1.86
N GLY A 37 -8.72 -17.68 0.72
CA GLY A 37 -7.58 -17.93 -0.14
C GLY A 37 -7.69 -17.20 -1.47
N MET A 38 -7.13 -17.82 -2.52
CA MET A 38 -7.10 -17.25 -3.87
C MET A 38 -8.48 -17.22 -4.52
N TRP A 39 -9.36 -18.17 -4.19
CA TRP A 39 -10.70 -18.23 -4.76
C TRP A 39 -11.55 -17.04 -4.35
N ASP A 40 -11.44 -16.61 -3.08
CA ASP A 40 -12.15 -15.43 -2.57
C ASP A 40 -11.74 -14.15 -3.34
N VAL A 41 -10.44 -13.96 -3.60
CA VAL A 41 -9.94 -12.81 -4.40
C VAL A 41 -10.51 -12.84 -5.82
N ARG A 42 -10.55 -14.00 -6.47
CA ARG A 42 -11.10 -14.14 -7.83
C ARG A 42 -12.58 -13.82 -7.89
N ILE A 43 -13.36 -14.26 -6.91
CA ILE A 43 -14.80 -14.00 -6.84
C ILE A 43 -15.06 -12.52 -6.62
N VAL A 44 -14.39 -11.91 -5.63
CA VAL A 44 -14.53 -10.47 -5.34
C VAL A 44 -14.11 -9.63 -6.55
N GLY A 45 -12.99 -9.97 -7.20
CA GLY A 45 -12.53 -9.29 -8.40
C GLY A 45 -13.53 -9.41 -9.58
N PHE A 46 -14.09 -10.60 -9.79
CA PHE A 46 -15.09 -10.82 -10.85
C PHE A 46 -16.37 -10.03 -10.61
N VAL A 47 -16.91 -10.06 -9.39
CA VAL A 47 -18.10 -9.29 -9.00
C VAL A 47 -17.83 -7.79 -9.15
N THR A 48 -16.69 -7.30 -8.67
CA THR A 48 -16.30 -5.89 -8.79
C THR A 48 -16.19 -5.46 -10.25
N CYS A 49 -15.62 -6.29 -11.11
CA CYS A 49 -15.53 -6.02 -12.55
C CYS A 49 -16.91 -5.87 -13.20
N ILE A 50 -17.87 -6.75 -12.89
CA ILE A 50 -19.25 -6.64 -13.40
C ILE A 50 -19.92 -5.36 -12.92
N VAL A 51 -19.74 -5.01 -11.63
CA VAL A 51 -20.32 -3.78 -11.06
C VAL A 51 -19.73 -2.55 -11.72
N LEU A 52 -18.40 -2.47 -11.86
CA LEU A 52 -17.73 -1.35 -12.54
C LEU A 52 -18.16 -1.24 -14.00
N MET A 53 -18.28 -2.37 -14.71
CA MET A 53 -18.80 -2.38 -16.08
C MET A 53 -20.23 -1.83 -16.15
N GLY A 54 -21.09 -2.21 -15.19
CA GLY A 54 -22.44 -1.66 -15.05
C GLY A 54 -22.45 -0.15 -14.85
N ILE A 55 -21.57 0.38 -14.00
CA ILE A 55 -21.44 1.82 -13.74
C ILE A 55 -21.00 2.57 -15.01
N VAL A 56 -20.03 2.04 -15.75
CA VAL A 56 -19.55 2.64 -17.00
C VAL A 56 -20.67 2.75 -18.04
N PHE A 57 -21.58 1.76 -18.10
CA PHE A 57 -22.74 1.82 -19.01
C PHE A 57 -23.80 2.86 -18.61
N ILE A 58 -23.91 3.23 -17.34
CA ILE A 58 -24.90 4.21 -16.86
C ILE A 58 -24.58 5.63 -17.35
N GLY A 59 -23.29 5.99 -17.46
CA GLY A 59 -22.88 7.22 -18.14
C GLY A 59 -21.63 7.88 -17.57
N THR A 60 -20.84 8.46 -18.48
CA THR A 60 -19.54 9.12 -18.21
C THR A 60 -19.65 10.40 -17.37
N ALA A 61 -20.83 11.03 -17.33
CA ALA A 61 -21.08 12.21 -16.50
C ALA A 61 -21.09 11.88 -15.00
N PHE A 62 -21.58 10.69 -14.62
CA PHE A 62 -21.54 10.24 -13.22
C PHE A 62 -20.11 9.92 -12.79
N GLU A 63 -19.33 9.29 -13.67
CA GLU A 63 -17.93 8.95 -13.46
C GLU A 63 -17.08 10.19 -13.11
N SER A 64 -17.18 11.27 -13.90
CA SER A 64 -16.42 12.50 -13.66
C SER A 64 -16.73 13.13 -12.29
N LYS A 65 -18.00 13.06 -11.85
CA LYS A 65 -18.40 13.56 -10.53
C LYS A 65 -17.87 12.69 -9.39
N MET A 66 -17.86 11.37 -9.57
CA MET A 66 -17.29 10.43 -8.60
C MET A 66 -15.78 10.59 -8.46
N GLN A 67 -15.06 10.87 -9.54
CA GLN A 67 -13.61 11.10 -9.50
C GLN A 67 -13.23 12.23 -8.53
N MET A 68 -13.97 13.34 -8.54
CA MET A 68 -13.75 14.43 -7.58
C MET A 68 -14.02 14.01 -6.14
N GLY A 69 -15.04 13.19 -5.90
CA GLY A 69 -15.32 12.63 -4.58
C GLY A 69 -14.22 11.67 -4.10
N LEU A 70 -13.76 10.77 -4.98
CA LEU A 70 -12.68 9.83 -4.70
C LEU A 70 -11.36 10.54 -4.41
N LEU A 71 -11.07 11.65 -5.12
CA LEU A 71 -9.88 12.46 -4.86
C LEU A 71 -9.89 13.04 -3.44
N VAL A 72 -11.04 13.54 -2.97
CA VAL A 72 -11.16 14.07 -1.60
C VAL A 72 -10.93 12.97 -0.56
N ILE A 73 -11.50 11.79 -0.75
CA ILE A 73 -11.30 10.65 0.14
C ILE A 73 -9.82 10.22 0.14
N LEU A 74 -9.20 10.14 -1.03
CA LEU A 74 -7.78 9.79 -1.16
C LEU A 74 -6.87 10.77 -0.41
N VAL A 75 -7.08 12.08 -0.59
CA VAL A 75 -6.32 13.11 0.12
C VAL A 75 -6.56 13.02 1.63
N ALA A 76 -7.80 12.78 2.06
CA ALA A 76 -8.11 12.57 3.47
C ALA A 76 -7.39 11.34 4.04
N SER A 77 -7.35 10.22 3.32
CA SER A 77 -6.61 9.02 3.73
C SER A 77 -5.11 9.24 3.84
N ILE A 78 -4.52 10.02 2.92
CA ILE A 78 -3.10 10.38 3.01
C ILE A 78 -2.85 11.23 4.26
N ILE A 79 -3.69 12.24 4.51
CA ILE A 79 -3.55 13.08 5.72
C ILE A 79 -3.76 12.26 7.00
N ASP A 80 -4.75 11.38 7.03
CA ASP A 80 -5.01 10.48 8.15
C ASP A 80 -3.81 9.58 8.44
N TYR A 81 -3.19 9.00 7.40
CA TYR A 81 -1.93 8.26 7.54
C TYR A 81 -0.80 9.13 8.10
N MET A 82 -0.61 10.35 7.57
CA MET A 82 0.44 11.27 8.04
C MET A 82 0.24 11.59 9.54
N ILE A 83 -0.98 11.94 9.95
CA ILE A 83 -1.30 12.28 11.34
C ILE A 83 -1.20 11.04 12.24
N GLY A 84 -1.72 9.90 11.78
CA GLY A 84 -1.69 8.63 12.48
C GLY A 84 -0.26 8.17 12.81
N SER A 85 0.71 8.47 11.95
CA SER A 85 2.12 8.17 12.21
C SER A 85 2.69 8.88 13.45
N PHE A 86 2.12 10.04 13.85
CA PHE A 86 2.57 10.81 15.02
C PHE A 86 1.84 10.42 16.31
N LEU A 87 0.81 9.58 16.24
CA LEU A 87 0.07 9.15 17.42
C LEU A 87 0.89 8.12 18.23
N PRO A 88 0.73 8.08 19.56
CA PRO A 88 1.43 7.12 20.39
C PRO A 88 1.00 5.69 20.03
N ILE A 89 1.98 4.80 20.04
CA ILE A 89 1.82 3.40 19.66
C ILE A 89 1.05 2.68 20.77
N ASN A 90 0.13 1.81 20.37
CA ASN A 90 -0.60 0.92 21.26
C ASN A 90 0.06 -0.48 21.25
N GLU A 91 -0.14 -1.29 22.29
CA GLU A 91 0.51 -2.63 22.40
C GLU A 91 0.24 -3.52 21.17
N GLU A 92 -0.94 -3.44 20.57
CA GLU A 92 -1.27 -4.19 19.34
C GLU A 92 -0.48 -3.71 18.11
N MET A 93 -0.15 -2.42 18.03
CA MET A 93 0.65 -1.86 16.92
C MET A 93 2.12 -2.23 17.08
N GLU A 94 2.62 -2.26 18.32
CA GLU A 94 3.96 -2.77 18.65
C GLU A 94 4.09 -4.24 18.26
N LEU A 95 3.07 -5.06 18.59
CA LEU A 95 2.97 -6.45 18.13
C LEU A 95 2.83 -6.59 16.61
N ARG A 96 2.44 -5.55 15.87
CA ARG A 96 2.46 -5.53 14.39
C ARG A 96 3.78 -4.98 13.81
N GLY A 97 4.72 -4.54 14.65
CA GLY A 97 6.05 -4.06 14.25
C GLY A 97 6.15 -2.54 14.12
N ALA A 98 5.22 -1.79 14.70
CA ALA A 98 5.32 -0.33 14.80
C ALA A 98 6.19 0.04 16.00
N THR A 99 7.31 0.73 15.75
CA THR A 99 8.21 1.27 16.79
C THR A 99 8.05 2.77 16.98
N GLY A 100 7.21 3.41 16.14
CA GLY A 100 7.09 4.86 16.07
C GLY A 100 8.36 5.47 15.52
N TYR A 101 8.43 6.81 15.47
CA TYR A 101 9.59 7.50 14.91
C TYR A 101 10.85 7.23 15.72
N ASN A 102 11.66 6.28 15.24
CA ASN A 102 12.87 5.85 15.91
C ASN A 102 14.06 5.87 14.96
N LEU A 103 15.16 6.47 15.41
CA LEU A 103 16.35 6.66 14.59
C LEU A 103 17.10 5.34 14.31
N PRO A 104 17.30 4.45 15.30
CA PRO A 104 17.81 3.10 15.06
C PRO A 104 17.04 2.34 13.96
N THR A 105 15.71 2.35 14.01
CA THR A 105 14.86 1.70 12.99
C THR A 105 15.08 2.27 11.59
N LEU A 106 15.21 3.60 11.48
CA LEU A 106 15.50 4.26 10.21
C LEU A 106 16.87 3.83 9.63
N ILE A 107 17.90 3.75 10.47
CA ILE A 107 19.25 3.35 10.05
C ILE A 107 19.26 1.90 9.56
N GLU A 108 18.55 1.02 10.27
CA GLU A 108 18.44 -0.39 9.90
C GLU A 108 17.72 -0.58 8.56
N ASN A 109 16.65 0.18 8.33
CA ASN A 109 15.88 0.16 7.08
C ASN A 109 16.55 0.90 5.91
N PHE A 110 17.69 1.58 6.12
CA PHE A 110 18.30 2.44 5.11
C PHE A 110 18.94 1.64 3.96
N LEU A 111 19.44 0.44 4.25
CA LEU A 111 20.07 -0.44 3.26
C LEU A 111 19.06 -1.46 2.70
N PRO A 112 19.18 -1.81 1.41
CA PRO A 112 18.27 -2.78 0.80
C PRO A 112 18.51 -4.17 1.37
N SER A 113 17.44 -4.81 1.84
CA SER A 113 17.41 -6.21 2.26
C SER A 113 16.53 -7.01 1.29
N PHE A 114 17.12 -7.45 0.18
CA PHE A 114 16.45 -8.22 -0.85
C PHE A 114 16.19 -9.67 -0.41
N ARG A 115 14.97 -10.19 -0.61
CA ARG A 115 14.55 -11.53 -0.17
C ARG A 115 14.17 -12.42 -1.36
N GLY A 116 15.16 -12.73 -2.19
CA GLY A 116 14.94 -13.45 -3.46
C GLY A 116 14.40 -12.57 -4.59
N GLU A 117 14.40 -11.25 -4.37
CA GLU A 117 13.99 -10.24 -5.33
C GLU A 117 15.20 -9.38 -5.72
N ASP A 118 15.19 -8.79 -6.91
CA ASP A 118 16.26 -7.90 -7.37
C ASP A 118 15.74 -6.46 -7.45
N PHE A 119 16.66 -5.48 -7.56
CA PHE A 119 16.29 -4.08 -7.76
C PHE A 119 15.28 -3.90 -8.91
N PHE A 120 15.48 -4.59 -10.03
CA PHE A 120 14.59 -4.49 -11.19
C PHE A 120 13.22 -5.14 -10.96
N SER A 121 13.11 -6.19 -10.14
CA SER A 121 11.81 -6.80 -9.84
C SER A 121 10.97 -5.89 -8.95
N VAL A 122 11.58 -5.30 -7.91
CA VAL A 122 10.92 -4.31 -7.05
C VAL A 122 10.53 -3.07 -7.85
N PHE A 123 11.41 -2.57 -8.72
CA PHE A 123 11.10 -1.45 -9.61
C PHE A 123 9.93 -1.76 -10.54
N ALA A 124 9.86 -2.98 -11.10
CA ALA A 124 8.77 -3.37 -11.99
C ALA A 124 7.40 -3.41 -11.29
N VAL A 125 7.35 -3.80 -10.01
CA VAL A 125 6.12 -3.76 -9.21
C VAL A 125 5.73 -2.32 -8.84
N TYR A 126 6.70 -1.45 -8.60
CA TYR A 126 6.45 -0.04 -8.28
C TYR A 126 6.08 0.79 -9.51
N PHE A 127 6.58 0.44 -10.70
CA PHE A 127 6.42 1.22 -11.92
C PHE A 127 4.97 1.59 -12.25
N PRO A 128 3.96 0.68 -12.16
CA PRO A 128 2.56 1.03 -12.35
C PRO A 128 2.06 2.17 -11.47
N ALA A 129 2.59 2.35 -10.25
CA ALA A 129 2.20 3.44 -9.34
C ALA A 129 2.65 4.82 -9.81
N ALA A 130 3.69 4.90 -10.66
CA ALA A 130 4.17 6.14 -11.27
C ALA A 130 3.57 6.39 -12.67
N THR A 131 2.81 5.45 -13.21
CA THR A 131 2.14 5.60 -14.51
C THR A 131 0.84 6.42 -14.39
N GLY A 132 0.11 6.61 -15.49
CA GLY A 132 -1.20 7.30 -15.47
C GLY A 132 -1.15 8.79 -15.83
N ILE A 133 0.02 9.34 -16.14
CA ILE A 133 0.20 10.74 -16.58
C ILE A 133 -0.70 11.09 -17.79
N MET A 134 -0.95 10.11 -18.67
CA MET A 134 -1.79 10.31 -19.86
C MET A 134 -3.28 10.43 -19.55
N ALA A 135 -3.75 10.15 -18.33
CA ALA A 135 -5.17 10.27 -17.98
C ALA A 135 -5.66 11.73 -18.11
N GLY A 136 -4.82 12.71 -17.74
CA GLY A 136 -5.17 14.13 -17.88
C GLY A 136 -5.21 14.61 -19.34
N ALA A 137 -4.37 14.04 -20.21
CA ALA A 137 -4.39 14.33 -21.64
C ALA A 137 -5.63 13.75 -22.34
N ASN A 138 -6.18 12.64 -21.83
CA ASN A 138 -7.37 12.00 -22.40
C ASN A 138 -8.67 12.82 -22.24
N ILE A 139 -8.72 13.79 -21.31
CA ILE A 139 -9.88 14.69 -21.06
C ILE A 139 -9.58 16.11 -21.58
N SER A 140 -8.55 16.28 -22.41
CA SER A 140 -8.11 17.58 -22.92
C SER A 140 -9.15 18.34 -23.75
N GLY A 141 -10.17 17.65 -24.28
CA GLY A 141 -11.28 18.25 -25.02
C GLY A 141 -12.20 19.15 -24.19
N ASP A 142 -12.21 18.99 -22.87
CA ASP A 142 -13.05 19.76 -21.95
C ASP A 142 -12.30 20.95 -21.31
N LEU A 143 -11.04 21.19 -21.70
CA LEU A 143 -10.21 22.27 -21.18
C LEU A 143 -10.39 23.55 -21.99
N ALA A 144 -10.46 24.69 -21.31
CA ALA A 144 -10.50 26.00 -21.96
C ALA A 144 -9.25 26.28 -22.81
N ASP A 145 -8.06 25.92 -22.31
CA ASP A 145 -6.76 26.10 -22.99
C ASP A 145 -5.85 24.86 -22.84
N PRO A 146 -6.06 23.78 -23.63
CA PRO A 146 -5.35 22.52 -23.46
C PRO A 146 -3.84 22.62 -23.65
N GLN A 147 -3.36 23.47 -24.59
CA GLN A 147 -1.93 23.62 -24.88
C GLN A 147 -1.11 24.13 -23.68
N ARG A 148 -1.73 24.93 -22.80
CA ARG A 148 -1.09 25.46 -21.61
C ARG A 148 -1.41 24.64 -20.36
N ALA A 149 -2.66 24.20 -20.21
CA ALA A 149 -3.12 23.52 -19.01
C ALA A 149 -2.56 22.08 -18.87
N ILE A 150 -2.41 21.33 -19.97
CA ILE A 150 -1.85 19.96 -19.93
C ILE A 150 -0.42 19.92 -19.36
N PRO A 151 0.57 20.68 -19.91
CA PRO A 151 1.95 20.57 -19.42
C PRO A 151 2.10 21.07 -17.97
N ILE A 152 1.41 22.15 -17.60
CA ILE A 152 1.47 22.70 -16.23
C ILE A 152 0.84 21.74 -15.24
N GLY A 153 -0.37 21.24 -15.53
CA GLY A 153 -1.08 20.30 -14.66
C GLY A 153 -0.31 19.01 -14.48
N THR A 154 0.24 18.47 -15.57
CA THR A 154 1.04 17.23 -15.54
C THR A 154 2.30 17.37 -14.70
N LEU A 155 3.09 18.42 -14.91
CA LEU A 155 4.33 18.63 -14.16
C LEU A 155 4.07 18.88 -12.67
N LEU A 156 3.01 19.63 -12.35
CA LEU A 156 2.62 19.86 -10.96
C LEU A 156 2.14 18.57 -10.29
N ALA A 157 1.33 17.77 -10.99
CA ALA A 157 0.87 16.48 -10.47
C ALA A 157 2.03 15.53 -10.17
N ILE A 158 3.01 15.41 -11.09
CA ILE A 158 4.22 14.60 -10.89
C ILE A 158 5.03 15.10 -9.69
N GLY A 159 5.21 16.41 -9.56
CA GLY A 159 5.92 17.00 -8.43
C GLY A 159 5.26 16.67 -7.10
N VAL A 160 3.95 16.85 -7.01
CA VAL A 160 3.17 16.57 -5.80
C VAL A 160 3.21 15.08 -5.42
N THR A 161 2.96 14.16 -6.38
CA THR A 161 2.99 12.73 -6.09
C THR A 161 4.39 12.24 -5.69
N THR A 162 5.45 12.80 -6.31
CA THR A 162 6.84 12.47 -5.92
C THR A 162 7.13 12.87 -4.48
N VAL A 163 6.71 14.06 -4.05
CA VAL A 163 6.89 14.51 -2.66
C VAL A 163 6.13 13.61 -1.68
N ILE A 164 4.88 13.25 -2.01
CA ILE A 164 4.07 12.35 -1.18
C ILE A 164 4.73 10.97 -1.08
N TYR A 165 5.20 10.39 -2.20
CA TYR A 165 5.89 9.10 -2.19
C TYR A 165 7.14 9.12 -1.32
N LEU A 166 8.00 10.14 -1.47
CA LEU A 166 9.21 10.27 -0.63
C LEU A 166 8.86 10.42 0.85
N ALA A 167 7.82 11.20 1.18
CA ALA A 167 7.36 11.34 2.55
C ALA A 167 6.87 10.00 3.13
N THR A 168 6.02 9.25 2.40
CA THR A 168 5.50 7.95 2.84
C THR A 168 6.61 6.89 3.04
N VAL A 169 7.62 6.88 2.17
CA VAL A 169 8.78 6.00 2.30
C VAL A 169 9.59 6.35 3.55
N TRP A 170 9.87 7.65 3.76
CA TRP A 170 10.60 8.11 4.93
C TRP A 170 9.88 7.77 6.24
N MET A 171 8.57 8.05 6.31
CA MET A 171 7.79 7.79 7.51
C MET A 171 7.73 6.29 7.80
N THR A 172 7.32 5.46 6.83
CA THR A 172 7.25 4.00 7.02
C THR A 172 8.61 3.40 7.39
N GLY A 173 9.69 3.87 6.75
CA GLY A 173 11.04 3.42 7.06
C GLY A 173 11.51 3.80 8.47
N SER A 174 10.97 4.87 9.04
CA SER A 174 11.27 5.28 10.42
C SER A 174 10.35 4.67 11.48
N THR A 175 9.11 4.29 11.11
CA THR A 175 8.07 3.87 12.07
C THR A 175 7.84 2.37 12.14
N CYS A 176 8.21 1.62 11.10
CA CYS A 176 7.97 0.19 11.01
C CYS A 176 9.29 -0.57 10.89
N VAL A 177 9.49 -1.61 11.71
CA VAL A 177 10.66 -2.48 11.57
C VAL A 177 10.52 -3.38 10.34
N SER A 178 11.65 -3.69 9.71
CA SER A 178 11.66 -4.73 8.69
C SER A 178 11.27 -6.07 9.32
N LEU A 179 10.57 -6.93 8.58
CA LEU A 179 10.22 -8.26 9.07
C LEU A 179 11.47 -9.09 9.50
N PHE A 180 12.67 -8.73 9.05
CA PHE A 180 13.92 -9.43 9.36
C PHE A 180 14.40 -9.10 10.78
N SER A 181 14.43 -7.82 11.12
CA SER A 181 14.68 -7.31 12.47
C SER A 181 13.76 -7.99 13.49
N ARG A 182 12.50 -8.17 13.11
CA ARG A 182 11.50 -8.87 13.92
C ARG A 182 11.78 -10.37 14.10
N PHE A 183 12.32 -11.06 13.09
CA PHE A 183 12.74 -12.46 13.23
C PHE A 183 13.96 -12.57 14.15
N GLU A 184 14.91 -11.64 14.06
CA GLU A 184 16.08 -11.60 14.93
C GLU A 184 15.68 -11.33 16.39
N ASP A 185 14.80 -10.36 16.65
CA ASP A 185 14.24 -10.09 17.98
C ASP A 185 13.51 -11.31 18.57
N HIS A 186 12.73 -12.04 17.75
CA HIS A 186 12.05 -13.25 18.19
C HIS A 186 13.01 -14.41 18.50
N ILE A 187 14.10 -14.55 17.74
CA ILE A 187 15.13 -15.56 18.01
C ILE A 187 15.87 -15.21 19.29
N LEU A 188 16.31 -13.95 19.45
CA LEU A 188 17.02 -13.49 20.64
C LEU A 188 16.16 -13.59 21.92
N LYS A 189 14.87 -13.25 21.86
CA LYS A 189 13.95 -13.44 23.00
C LYS A 189 13.72 -14.90 23.35
N ASN A 190 13.74 -15.80 22.37
CA ASN A 190 13.60 -17.23 22.63
C ASN A 190 14.89 -17.79 23.26
N ASP A 191 16.05 -17.41 22.75
CA ASP A 191 17.34 -17.79 23.35
C ASP A 191 17.50 -17.24 24.78
N GLU A 192 17.07 -15.99 25.03
CA GLU A 192 17.10 -15.38 26.36
C GLU A 192 16.11 -16.03 27.33
N ASN A 193 14.92 -16.43 26.86
CA ASN A 193 13.97 -17.20 27.67
C ASN A 193 14.48 -18.61 27.98
N ASP A 194 15.15 -19.27 27.04
CA ASP A 194 15.77 -20.59 27.25
C ASP A 194 16.97 -20.51 28.23
N GLU A 195 17.76 -19.43 28.19
CA GLU A 195 18.80 -19.13 29.19
C GLU A 195 18.22 -18.83 30.57
N CYS A 196 17.11 -18.08 30.64
CA CYS A 196 16.47 -17.74 31.91
C CYS A 196 15.80 -18.97 32.56
N ASP A 197 15.16 -19.83 31.77
CA ASP A 197 14.57 -21.09 32.24
C ASP A 197 15.64 -22.10 32.68
N SER A 198 16.75 -22.19 31.96
CA SER A 198 17.88 -23.05 32.38
C SER A 198 18.57 -22.51 33.63
N ALA A 199 18.72 -21.19 33.78
CA ALA A 199 19.22 -20.57 35.01
C ALA A 199 18.28 -20.80 36.21
N LEU A 200 16.96 -20.75 36.01
CA LEU A 200 15.94 -21.07 37.03
C LEU A 200 15.94 -22.56 37.40
N PHE A 201 16.13 -23.46 36.43
CA PHE A 201 16.23 -24.91 36.66
C PHE A 201 17.43 -25.26 37.55
N TRP A 202 18.59 -24.64 37.34
CA TRP A 202 19.77 -24.82 38.19
C TRP A 202 19.61 -24.21 39.59
N ARG A 203 18.85 -23.12 39.73
CA ARG A 203 18.58 -22.48 41.02
C ARG A 203 17.60 -23.26 41.89
N ARG A 204 16.74 -24.06 41.27
CA ARG A 204 15.70 -24.86 41.94
C ARG A 204 16.17 -26.28 42.34
N ASN A 205 17.32 -26.73 41.82
CA ASN A 205 17.97 -28.01 42.14
C ASN A 205 19.23 -27.86 43.05
N LYS A 206 19.34 -26.73 43.76
CA LYS A 206 20.24 -26.56 44.91
C LYS A 206 19.43 -26.50 46.20
#